data_AF-A0AAV5WQZ1-F1
#
_entry.id   AF-A0AAV5WQZ1-F1
#
_cell.length_a   1.000
_cell.length_b   1.000
_cell.length_c   1.000
_cell.angle_alpha   90.00
_cell.angle_beta   90.00
_cell.angle_gamma   90.00
#
_symmetry.space_group_name_H-M   'P 1'
#
loop_
_entity.id
_entity.type
_entity.pdbx_description
1 polymer ?
#
loop_
_entity_poly.entity_id
_entity_poly.type
_entity_poly.pdbx_seq_one_letter_code
_entity_poly.pdbx_strand_id
1 'polypeptide(L)'
;PMIYFLHRLKRLLKNNQTQSHTYFRFQSWVAWQGKLLLDKYGLEKKDDAEDLHTAYYRYLGTFFIEFGGGGRYHTLFPDLDEQFKEKYCSIEAPIRTAIWACVLRRDFRTCDQFADLQDMAENWSRVKGMSEPVAEWGTAVQNLLFALAHVTNEEYTNSINTMVIRSNFILAPDVLHWFRGTLEKGTGSSFMAICDEHDDFVKKVPADSETYIEMIQSYCLFDHTPMGWKKIEDLIAKNHIVKARVDVKEYQRRANLFNSWYKQHGEEELKTFLADATRVADIANADKRPFEVVRKPKQPQPQPSSRNSGE
;
A
#
# COMPACT_ATOMS: atom_id res chain seq x y z
N PRO A 1 -9.23 -14.73 -2.83
CA PRO A 1 -8.23 -15.57 -3.57
C PRO A 1 -7.25 -14.76 -4.44
N MET A 2 -7.75 -13.88 -5.32
CA MET A 2 -6.92 -13.04 -6.21
C MET A 2 -6.04 -12.01 -5.47
N ILE A 3 -6.60 -11.31 -4.47
CA ILE A 3 -5.85 -10.35 -3.63
C ILE A 3 -4.69 -11.06 -2.90
N TYR A 4 -4.96 -12.22 -2.29
CA TYR A 4 -3.94 -13.07 -1.67
C TYR A 4 -2.84 -13.49 -2.67
N PHE A 5 -3.22 -13.91 -3.88
CA PHE A 5 -2.29 -14.25 -4.95
C PHE A 5 -1.39 -13.05 -5.33
N LEU A 6 -1.97 -11.86 -5.51
CA LEU A 6 -1.24 -10.66 -5.89
C LEU A 6 -0.26 -10.20 -4.79
N HIS A 7 -0.66 -10.18 -3.52
CA HIS A 7 0.26 -9.87 -2.42
C HIS A 7 1.41 -10.88 -2.32
N ARG A 8 1.12 -12.18 -2.55
CA ARG A 8 2.13 -13.22 -2.52
C ARG A 8 3.13 -13.09 -3.67
N LEU A 9 2.63 -12.80 -4.86
CA LEU A 9 3.45 -12.53 -6.04
C LEU A 9 4.33 -11.29 -5.85
N LYS A 10 3.78 -10.20 -5.29
CA LYS A 10 4.51 -8.97 -4.92
C LYS A 10 5.73 -9.29 -4.05
N ARG A 11 5.58 -10.15 -3.05
CA ARG A 11 6.66 -10.49 -2.10
C ARG A 11 7.71 -11.41 -2.71
N LEU A 12 7.32 -12.38 -3.53
CA LEU A 12 8.26 -13.23 -4.27
C LEU A 12 9.17 -12.40 -5.18
N LEU A 13 8.57 -11.46 -5.93
CA LEU A 13 9.31 -10.57 -6.82
C LEU A 13 10.23 -9.60 -6.06
N LYS A 14 9.82 -9.10 -4.88
CA LYS A 14 10.65 -8.20 -4.05
C LYS A 14 11.91 -8.88 -3.49
N ASN A 15 11.84 -10.18 -3.17
CA ASN A 15 12.95 -10.91 -2.54
C ASN A 15 14.03 -11.40 -3.53
N ASN A 16 13.73 -11.43 -4.84
CA ASN A 16 14.72 -11.71 -5.87
C ASN A 16 15.47 -10.42 -6.24
N GLN A 17 16.58 -10.13 -5.54
CA GLN A 17 17.39 -8.90 -5.69
C GLN A 17 17.86 -8.60 -7.13
N THR A 18 17.94 -9.60 -8.01
CA THR A 18 18.27 -9.45 -9.45
C THR A 18 17.10 -8.97 -10.32
N GLN A 19 15.89 -8.85 -9.78
CA GLN A 19 14.67 -8.52 -10.54
C GLN A 19 14.02 -7.19 -10.13
N SER A 20 14.73 -6.27 -9.48
CA SER A 20 14.17 -4.98 -9.04
C SER A 20 13.43 -4.27 -10.18
N HIS A 21 14.01 -4.24 -11.39
CA HIS A 21 13.39 -3.65 -12.58
C HIS A 21 12.14 -4.41 -13.07
N THR A 22 12.16 -5.76 -13.06
CA THR A 22 11.01 -6.60 -13.44
C THR A 22 9.85 -6.44 -12.45
N TYR A 23 10.17 -6.35 -11.15
CA TYR A 23 9.20 -6.05 -10.10
C TYR A 23 8.56 -4.68 -10.31
N PHE A 24 9.35 -3.63 -10.57
CA PHE A 24 8.82 -2.30 -10.88
C PHE A 24 7.94 -2.29 -12.13
N ARG A 25 8.33 -3.01 -13.20
CA ARG A 25 7.52 -3.14 -14.42
C ARG A 25 6.19 -3.85 -14.17
N PHE A 26 6.21 -4.94 -13.39
CA PHE A 26 5.00 -5.64 -12.99
C PHE A 26 4.05 -4.73 -12.20
N GLN A 27 4.55 -4.01 -11.19
CA GLN A 27 3.74 -3.07 -10.42
C GLN A 27 3.16 -1.96 -11.31
N SER A 28 3.95 -1.44 -12.24
CA SER A 28 3.50 -0.42 -13.21
C SER A 28 2.42 -0.96 -14.15
N TRP A 29 2.57 -2.20 -14.62
CA TRP A 29 1.56 -2.86 -15.46
C TRP A 29 0.24 -3.10 -14.69
N VAL A 30 0.30 -3.55 -13.43
CA VAL A 30 -0.90 -3.71 -12.61
C VAL A 30 -1.59 -2.35 -12.41
N ALA A 31 -0.84 -1.31 -12.04
CA ALA A 31 -1.40 0.05 -11.93
C ALA A 31 -2.02 0.54 -13.25
N TRP A 32 -1.41 0.22 -14.40
CA TRP A 32 -1.96 0.53 -15.71
C TRP A 32 -3.29 -0.20 -15.99
N GLN A 33 -3.40 -1.49 -15.64
CA GLN A 33 -4.70 -2.19 -15.71
C GLN A 33 -5.74 -1.51 -14.81
N GLY A 34 -5.31 -1.04 -13.64
CA GLY A 34 -6.14 -0.23 -12.76
C GLY A 34 -6.65 1.04 -13.43
N LYS A 35 -5.75 1.77 -14.11
CA LYS A 35 -6.08 2.96 -14.91
C LYS A 35 -7.13 2.66 -15.97
N LEU A 36 -6.91 1.63 -16.79
CA LEU A 36 -7.83 1.28 -17.88
C LEU A 36 -9.24 0.99 -17.36
N LEU A 37 -9.37 0.37 -16.19
CA LEU A 37 -10.65 0.16 -15.54
C LEU A 37 -11.28 1.49 -15.11
N LEU A 38 -10.52 2.38 -14.46
CA LEU A 38 -11.05 3.66 -14.00
C LEU A 38 -11.35 4.65 -15.13
N ASP A 39 -10.59 4.65 -16.22
CA ASP A 39 -10.90 5.42 -17.43
C ASP A 39 -12.25 5.00 -18.03
N LYS A 40 -12.56 3.69 -17.97
CA LYS A 40 -13.80 3.12 -18.50
C LYS A 40 -15.00 3.34 -17.57
N TYR A 41 -14.84 3.04 -16.28
CA TYR A 41 -15.95 3.00 -15.31
C TYR A 41 -16.06 4.27 -14.44
N GLY A 42 -15.12 5.20 -14.58
CA GLY A 42 -15.07 6.46 -13.84
C GLY A 42 -14.57 6.30 -12.41
N LEU A 43 -14.17 7.44 -11.83
CA LEU A 43 -13.69 7.57 -10.45
C LEU A 43 -14.80 7.88 -9.44
N GLU A 44 -15.99 8.20 -9.92
CA GLU A 44 -17.12 8.55 -9.08
C GLU A 44 -18.33 7.75 -9.55
N LYS A 45 -19.19 7.38 -8.61
CA LYS A 45 -20.51 6.87 -8.94
C LYS A 45 -21.26 7.95 -9.72
N LYS A 46 -21.74 7.59 -10.91
CA LYS A 46 -22.39 8.55 -11.82
C LYS A 46 -23.89 8.67 -11.56
N ASP A 47 -24.52 7.62 -11.04
CA ASP A 47 -25.95 7.55 -10.76
C ASP A 47 -26.26 6.68 -9.55
N ASP A 48 -27.36 6.94 -8.85
CA ASP A 48 -27.73 6.15 -7.67
C ASP A 48 -28.13 4.70 -8.01
N ALA A 49 -28.46 4.45 -9.27
CA ALA A 49 -28.86 3.16 -9.83
C ALA A 49 -27.70 2.33 -10.41
N GLU A 50 -26.45 2.71 -10.14
CA GLU A 50 -25.27 2.01 -10.64
C GLU A 50 -25.34 0.50 -10.35
N ASP A 51 -25.05 -0.30 -11.38
CA ASP A 51 -25.03 -1.74 -11.25
C ASP A 51 -23.81 -2.25 -10.47
N LEU A 52 -23.98 -3.38 -9.79
CA LEU A 52 -22.93 -4.00 -8.96
C LEU A 52 -21.63 -4.32 -9.72
N HIS A 53 -21.69 -4.59 -11.03
CA HIS A 53 -20.49 -4.90 -11.81
C HIS A 53 -19.66 -3.65 -12.08
N THR A 54 -20.31 -2.53 -12.38
CA THR A 54 -19.64 -1.23 -12.57
C THR A 54 -18.91 -0.82 -11.29
N ALA A 55 -19.58 -0.92 -10.13
CA ALA A 55 -18.96 -0.66 -8.82
C ALA A 55 -17.79 -1.62 -8.55
N TYR A 56 -17.94 -2.91 -8.85
CA TYR A 56 -16.90 -3.92 -8.67
C TYR A 56 -15.65 -3.66 -9.54
N TYR A 57 -15.82 -3.27 -10.81
CA TYR A 57 -14.69 -2.96 -11.68
C TYR A 57 -13.99 -1.65 -11.30
N ARG A 58 -14.75 -0.65 -10.84
CA ARG A 58 -14.17 0.56 -10.25
C ARG A 58 -13.32 0.21 -9.02
N TYR A 59 -13.82 -0.67 -8.16
CA TYR A 59 -13.06 -1.18 -7.03
C TYR A 59 -11.77 -1.89 -7.47
N LEU A 60 -11.86 -2.86 -8.40
CA LEU A 60 -10.67 -3.54 -8.90
C LEU A 60 -9.65 -2.55 -9.50
N GLY A 61 -10.14 -1.54 -10.20
CA GLY A 61 -9.31 -0.46 -10.75
C GLY A 61 -8.50 0.25 -9.66
N THR A 62 -9.19 0.64 -8.59
CA THR A 62 -8.65 1.28 -7.41
C THR A 62 -7.58 0.43 -6.72
N PHE A 63 -7.91 -0.83 -6.44
CA PHE A 63 -7.00 -1.77 -5.80
C PHE A 63 -5.72 -1.98 -6.62
N PHE A 64 -5.84 -2.07 -7.96
CA PHE A 64 -4.68 -2.23 -8.83
C PHE A 64 -3.75 -1.00 -8.84
N ILE A 65 -4.33 0.21 -8.78
CA ILE A 65 -3.54 1.44 -8.63
C ILE A 65 -2.82 1.45 -7.30
N GLU A 66 -3.53 1.16 -6.21
CA GLU A 66 -2.93 1.11 -4.87
C GLU A 66 -1.80 0.06 -4.82
N PHE A 67 -2.06 -1.14 -5.34
CA PHE A 67 -1.11 -2.24 -5.39
C PHE A 67 0.17 -1.88 -6.18
N GLY A 68 0.01 -1.23 -7.33
CA GLY A 68 1.10 -0.80 -8.21
C GLY A 68 1.75 0.53 -7.81
N GLY A 69 1.10 1.30 -6.93
CA GLY A 69 1.45 2.68 -6.55
C GLY A 69 2.77 2.88 -5.82
N GLY A 70 3.57 1.82 -5.62
CA GLY A 70 4.94 1.93 -5.12
C GLY A 70 5.94 2.48 -6.16
N GLY A 71 5.58 2.52 -7.45
CA GLY A 71 6.46 3.01 -8.52
C GLY A 71 5.76 4.02 -9.44
N ARG A 72 6.41 5.16 -9.71
CA ARG A 72 6.09 6.20 -10.73
C ARG A 72 4.61 6.47 -11.09
N TYR A 73 3.67 6.22 -10.18
CA TYR A 73 2.23 6.30 -10.46
C TYR A 73 1.76 7.72 -10.83
N HIS A 74 2.47 8.75 -10.37
CA HIS A 74 2.27 10.15 -10.76
C HIS A 74 2.36 10.36 -12.28
N THR A 75 3.05 9.49 -13.01
CA THR A 75 3.11 9.52 -14.48
C THR A 75 1.94 8.80 -15.17
N LEU A 76 1.20 7.99 -14.42
CA LEU A 76 0.00 7.29 -14.88
C LEU A 76 -1.27 8.08 -14.56
N PHE A 77 -1.21 8.89 -13.50
CA PHE A 77 -2.31 9.71 -13.01
C PHE A 77 -1.79 11.08 -12.52
N PRO A 78 -1.43 11.99 -13.43
CA PRO A 78 -0.97 13.33 -13.06
C PRO A 78 -2.04 14.10 -12.28
N ASP A 79 -3.33 13.83 -12.56
CA ASP A 79 -4.47 14.58 -12.01
C ASP A 79 -4.87 14.11 -10.59
N LEU A 80 -4.25 13.05 -10.06
CA LEU A 80 -4.56 12.54 -8.72
C LEU A 80 -4.24 13.56 -7.62
N ASP A 81 -3.23 14.40 -7.81
CA ASP A 81 -2.90 15.46 -6.83
C ASP A 81 -3.93 16.59 -6.83
N GLU A 82 -4.48 16.91 -8.00
CA GLU A 82 -5.51 17.93 -8.15
C GLU A 82 -6.81 17.44 -7.51
N GLN A 83 -7.19 16.19 -7.80
CA GLN A 83 -8.34 15.53 -7.18
C GLN A 83 -8.21 15.37 -5.66
N PHE A 84 -6.98 15.14 -5.16
CA PHE A 84 -6.72 15.11 -3.71
C PHE A 84 -7.01 16.46 -3.05
N LYS A 85 -6.60 17.57 -3.66
CA LYS A 85 -6.76 18.92 -3.11
C LYS A 85 -8.21 19.40 -3.10
N GLU A 86 -9.02 18.98 -4.07
CA GLU A 86 -10.39 19.49 -4.24
C GLU A 86 -11.46 18.72 -3.44
N LYS A 87 -11.20 17.46 -3.05
CA LYS A 87 -12.28 16.52 -2.68
C LYS A 87 -11.98 15.57 -1.51
N TYR A 88 -11.18 15.99 -0.52
CA TYR A 88 -10.72 15.12 0.58
C TYR A 88 -11.77 14.14 1.14
N CYS A 89 -12.96 14.60 1.53
CA CYS A 89 -14.00 13.73 2.12
C CYS A 89 -15.12 13.32 1.16
N SER A 90 -15.21 13.94 -0.04
CA SER A 90 -16.27 13.68 -1.01
C SER A 90 -15.94 12.54 -1.99
N ILE A 91 -14.68 12.10 -2.04
CA ILE A 91 -14.29 10.93 -2.84
C ILE A 91 -14.89 9.67 -2.20
N GLU A 92 -15.60 8.86 -2.96
CA GLU A 92 -16.20 7.62 -2.46
C GLU A 92 -15.13 6.57 -2.09
N ALA A 93 -15.43 5.72 -1.10
CA ALA A 93 -14.64 4.50 -0.90
C ALA A 93 -14.95 3.51 -2.03
N PRO A 94 -13.99 2.69 -2.50
CA PRO A 94 -12.61 2.53 -2.03
C PRO A 94 -11.59 3.50 -2.64
N ILE A 95 -12.01 4.34 -3.61
CA ILE A 95 -11.10 5.23 -4.36
C ILE A 95 -10.33 6.14 -3.43
N ARG A 96 -11.01 6.69 -2.43
CA ARG A 96 -10.40 7.55 -1.40
C ARG A 96 -9.13 6.94 -0.79
N THR A 97 -9.18 5.66 -0.42
CA THR A 97 -8.06 4.94 0.21
C THR A 97 -6.86 4.87 -0.73
N ALA A 98 -7.08 4.52 -2.00
CA ALA A 98 -6.00 4.48 -2.98
C ALA A 98 -5.41 5.87 -3.24
N ILE A 99 -6.24 6.90 -3.39
CA ILE A 99 -5.77 8.28 -3.61
C ILE A 99 -4.92 8.73 -2.42
N TRP A 100 -5.43 8.63 -1.19
CA TRP A 100 -4.70 9.04 0.01
C TRP A 100 -3.41 8.23 0.21
N ALA A 101 -3.47 6.91 0.07
CA ALA A 101 -2.29 6.05 0.20
C ALA A 101 -1.25 6.36 -0.87
N CYS A 102 -1.66 6.55 -2.12
CA CYS A 102 -0.77 6.93 -3.20
C CYS A 102 -0.08 8.26 -2.90
N VAL A 103 -0.85 9.31 -2.56
CA VAL A 103 -0.31 10.64 -2.25
C VAL A 103 0.72 10.55 -1.13
N LEU A 104 0.42 9.85 -0.04
CA LEU A 104 1.33 9.71 1.10
C LEU A 104 2.57 8.83 0.85
N ARG A 105 2.56 7.94 -0.15
CA ARG A 105 3.73 7.15 -0.56
C ARG A 105 4.78 7.96 -1.33
N ARG A 106 4.44 9.17 -1.79
CA ARG A 106 5.42 10.04 -2.42
C ARG A 106 6.42 10.48 -1.37
N ASP A 107 7.69 10.42 -1.74
CA ASP A 107 8.80 10.92 -0.94
C ASP A 107 8.76 12.46 -0.94
N PHE A 108 7.78 13.04 -0.25
CA PHE A 108 7.59 14.47 -0.13
C PHE A 108 8.51 14.99 0.98
N ARG A 109 9.56 15.68 0.54
CA ARG A 109 10.43 16.47 1.42
C ARG A 109 9.75 17.77 1.90
N THR A 110 8.43 17.91 1.77
CA THR A 110 7.64 19.09 2.18
C THR A 110 6.26 18.68 2.72
N CYS A 111 5.81 19.36 3.77
CA CYS A 111 5.00 18.82 4.87
C CYS A 111 3.48 19.08 4.81
N ASP A 112 2.94 19.69 3.76
CA ASP A 112 1.57 20.25 3.83
C ASP A 112 0.47 19.17 3.73
N GLN A 113 0.59 18.22 2.80
CA GLN A 113 -0.43 17.17 2.61
C GLN A 113 -0.44 16.14 3.75
N PHE A 114 0.71 15.93 4.39
CA PHE A 114 0.79 15.12 5.60
C PHE A 114 0.17 15.86 6.78
N ALA A 115 0.49 17.15 6.96
CA ALA A 115 -0.11 17.98 8.01
C ALA A 115 -1.64 18.06 7.87
N ASP A 116 -2.17 18.22 6.65
CA ASP A 116 -3.62 18.23 6.40
C ASP A 116 -4.29 16.90 6.80
N LEU A 117 -3.70 15.77 6.41
CA LEU A 117 -4.25 14.44 6.72
C LEU A 117 -4.06 14.06 8.19
N GLN A 118 -2.98 14.51 8.82
CA GLN A 118 -2.76 14.35 10.25
C GLN A 118 -3.76 15.19 11.04
N ASP A 119 -3.95 16.47 10.70
CA ASP A 119 -4.94 17.34 11.34
C ASP A 119 -6.36 16.75 11.20
N MET A 120 -6.68 16.22 10.01
CA MET A 120 -7.94 15.52 9.79
C MET A 120 -8.06 14.25 10.64
N ALA A 121 -6.98 13.50 10.86
CA ALA A 121 -6.97 12.32 11.71
C ALA A 121 -7.03 12.65 13.21
N GLU A 122 -6.51 13.80 13.63
CA GLU A 122 -6.59 14.26 15.02
C GLU A 122 -7.96 14.88 15.33
N ASN A 123 -8.56 15.56 14.35
CA ASN A 123 -9.84 16.27 14.47
C ASN A 123 -11.01 15.53 13.79
N TRP A 124 -10.86 14.26 13.43
CA TRP A 124 -11.82 13.52 12.59
C TRP A 124 -13.25 13.52 13.13
N SER A 125 -13.43 13.55 14.46
CA SER A 125 -14.75 13.60 15.12
C SER A 125 -15.54 14.89 14.82
N ARG A 126 -14.85 15.94 14.36
CA ARG A 126 -15.43 17.23 13.94
C ARG A 126 -15.67 17.30 12.44
N VAL A 127 -15.19 16.32 11.67
CA VAL A 127 -15.31 16.29 10.21
C VAL A 127 -16.54 15.47 9.82
N LYS A 128 -17.48 16.11 9.13
CA LYS A 128 -18.74 15.48 8.69
C LYS A 128 -18.48 14.27 7.79
N GLY A 129 -19.16 13.15 8.07
CA GLY A 129 -19.07 11.92 7.28
C GLY A 129 -17.88 11.01 7.62
N MET A 130 -17.04 11.36 8.61
CA MET A 130 -15.87 10.53 8.95
C MET A 130 -16.19 9.21 9.68
N SER A 131 -17.27 9.20 10.47
CA SER A 131 -17.74 8.02 11.22
C SER A 131 -18.71 7.13 10.46
N GLU A 132 -19.18 7.58 9.29
CA GLU A 132 -20.22 6.87 8.55
C GLU A 132 -19.61 5.59 7.93
N PRO A 133 -20.12 4.39 8.28
CA PRO A 133 -19.60 3.16 7.73
C PRO A 133 -20.03 3.01 6.27
N VAL A 134 -19.08 2.65 5.42
CA VAL A 134 -19.34 2.14 4.08
C VAL A 134 -19.33 0.62 4.19
N ALA A 135 -20.45 -0.02 3.88
CA ALA A 135 -20.54 -1.47 3.84
C ALA A 135 -19.40 -1.99 2.94
N GLU A 136 -18.55 -2.88 3.48
CA GLU A 136 -17.31 -3.45 2.89
C GLU A 136 -16.01 -2.68 3.11
N TRP A 137 -16.03 -1.35 3.27
CA TRP A 137 -14.82 -0.51 3.24
C TRP A 137 -14.49 0.18 4.56
N GLY A 138 -15.25 -0.13 5.59
CA GLY A 138 -15.08 0.50 6.89
C GLY A 138 -15.52 1.96 6.86
N THR A 139 -15.00 2.73 7.80
CA THR A 139 -15.28 4.17 7.90
C THR A 139 -14.25 4.98 7.14
N ALA A 140 -14.57 6.25 6.87
CA ALA A 140 -13.61 7.17 6.29
C ALA A 140 -12.37 7.39 7.19
N VAL A 141 -12.51 7.32 8.52
CA VAL A 141 -11.35 7.35 9.44
C VAL A 141 -10.47 6.11 9.29
N GLN A 142 -11.05 4.93 9.06
CA GLN A 142 -10.29 3.70 8.79
C GLN A 142 -9.46 3.80 7.50
N ASN A 143 -10.05 4.36 6.45
CA ASN A 143 -9.36 4.63 5.19
C ASN A 143 -8.23 5.65 5.35
N LEU A 144 -8.42 6.68 6.19
CA LEU A 144 -7.41 7.69 6.49
C LEU A 144 -6.23 7.08 7.23
N LEU A 145 -6.51 6.27 8.24
CA LEU A 145 -5.50 5.58 9.05
C LEU A 145 -4.71 4.54 8.25
N PHE A 146 -5.39 3.81 7.36
CA PHE A 146 -4.73 2.94 6.39
C PHE A 146 -3.76 3.72 5.50
N ALA A 147 -4.19 4.88 4.97
CA ALA A 147 -3.36 5.72 4.13
C ALA A 147 -2.16 6.31 4.89
N LEU A 148 -2.36 6.83 6.11
CA LEU A 148 -1.31 7.37 6.97
C LEU A 148 -0.21 6.34 7.28
N ALA A 149 -0.57 5.05 7.38
CA ALA A 149 0.40 3.98 7.59
C ALA A 149 1.41 3.81 6.43
N HIS A 150 1.16 4.41 5.27
CA HIS A 150 2.06 4.36 4.13
C HIS A 150 3.16 5.43 4.11
N VAL A 151 3.11 6.41 5.02
CA VAL A 151 4.15 7.45 5.14
C VAL A 151 5.51 6.82 5.37
N THR A 152 6.53 7.19 4.60
CA THR A 152 7.89 6.61 4.66
C THR A 152 8.84 7.33 5.59
N ASN A 153 8.60 8.61 5.86
CA ASN A 153 9.38 9.43 6.78
C ASN A 153 9.29 8.86 8.22
N GLU A 154 10.45 8.68 8.87
CA GLU A 154 10.54 8.05 10.19
C GLU A 154 9.92 8.90 11.31
N GLU A 155 10.16 10.21 11.29
CA GLU A 155 9.57 11.16 12.25
C GLU A 155 8.04 11.13 12.18
N TYR A 156 7.48 11.20 10.97
CA TYR A 156 6.03 11.15 10.76
C TYR A 156 5.45 9.78 11.10
N THR A 157 6.16 8.70 10.78
CA THR A 157 5.76 7.33 11.18
C THR A 157 5.62 7.25 12.69
N ASN A 158 6.60 7.77 13.44
CA ASN A 158 6.57 7.76 14.91
C ASN A 158 5.44 8.63 15.47
N SER A 159 5.18 9.79 14.85
CA SER A 159 4.07 10.67 15.19
C SER A 159 2.71 9.97 15.01
N ILE A 160 2.49 9.33 13.85
CA ILE A 160 1.29 8.55 13.55
C ILE A 160 1.13 7.39 14.53
N ASN A 161 2.20 6.61 14.80
CA ASN A 161 2.14 5.50 15.76
C ASN A 161 1.70 5.98 17.14
N THR A 162 2.27 7.10 17.59
CA THR A 162 1.91 7.72 18.87
C THR A 162 0.45 8.15 18.90
N MET A 163 -0.03 8.81 17.84
CA MET A 163 -1.43 9.22 17.70
C MET A 163 -2.37 8.01 17.75
N VAL A 164 -2.10 6.98 16.94
CA VAL A 164 -2.92 5.76 16.85
C VAL A 164 -2.99 5.03 18.18
N ILE A 165 -1.88 4.92 18.91
CA ILE A 165 -1.81 4.20 20.18
C ILE A 165 -2.45 5.01 21.31
N ARG A 166 -2.20 6.32 21.40
CA ARG A 166 -2.59 7.14 22.56
C ARG A 166 -3.93 7.85 22.43
N SER A 167 -4.46 8.03 21.22
CA SER A 167 -5.74 8.75 21.03
C SER A 167 -6.92 7.95 21.57
N ASN A 168 -7.71 8.51 22.48
CA ASN A 168 -8.93 7.86 22.97
C ASN A 168 -10.04 7.77 21.91
N PHE A 169 -9.90 8.50 20.80
CA PHE A 169 -10.87 8.51 19.71
C PHE A 169 -10.63 7.42 18.67
N ILE A 170 -9.39 6.90 18.58
CA ILE A 170 -9.06 5.82 17.65
C ILE A 170 -9.35 4.49 18.34
N LEU A 171 -10.36 3.77 17.84
CA LEU A 171 -10.84 2.51 18.40
C LEU A 171 -10.04 1.32 17.87
N ALA A 172 -10.18 0.16 18.52
CA ALA A 172 -9.48 -1.06 18.09
C ALA A 172 -9.70 -1.41 16.59
N PRO A 173 -10.94 -1.37 16.03
CA PRO A 173 -11.16 -1.61 14.61
C PRO A 173 -10.43 -0.64 13.68
N ASP A 174 -10.16 0.58 14.15
CA ASP A 174 -9.44 1.61 13.41
C ASP A 174 -7.93 1.32 13.40
N VAL A 175 -7.39 0.86 14.54
CA VAL A 175 -6.00 0.40 14.66
C VAL A 175 -5.70 -0.74 13.69
N LEU A 176 -6.64 -1.66 13.47
CA LEU A 176 -6.50 -2.75 12.51
C LEU A 176 -6.25 -2.24 11.08
N HIS A 177 -6.90 -1.16 10.67
CA HIS A 177 -6.74 -0.59 9.33
C HIS A 177 -5.38 0.10 9.16
N TRP A 178 -4.96 0.91 10.14
CA TRP A 178 -3.60 1.44 10.17
C TRP A 178 -2.57 0.30 10.11
N PHE A 179 -2.75 -0.74 10.92
CA PHE A 179 -1.85 -1.89 10.93
C PHE A 179 -1.77 -2.61 9.58
N ARG A 180 -2.89 -2.85 8.90
CA ARG A 180 -2.91 -3.42 7.54
C ARG A 180 -2.09 -2.59 6.55
N GLY A 181 -2.19 -1.25 6.62
CA GLY A 181 -1.34 -0.37 5.82
C GLY A 181 0.15 -0.51 6.12
N THR A 182 0.54 -0.65 7.40
CA THR A 182 1.95 -0.86 7.79
C THR A 182 2.50 -2.20 7.25
N LEU A 183 1.68 -3.25 7.22
CA LEU A 183 2.05 -4.55 6.66
C LEU A 183 2.32 -4.45 5.16
N GLU A 184 1.49 -3.70 4.44
CA GLU A 184 1.64 -3.51 3.00
C GLU A 184 2.91 -2.71 2.64
N LYS A 185 3.28 -1.69 3.44
CA LYS A 185 4.56 -0.97 3.30
C LYS A 185 5.77 -1.91 3.44
N GLY A 186 5.58 -3.06 4.08
CA GLY A 186 6.65 -4.03 4.36
C GLY A 186 7.46 -3.67 5.61
N THR A 187 6.96 -2.76 6.44
CA THR A 187 7.51 -2.43 7.77
C THR A 187 6.87 -3.27 8.86
N GLY A 188 6.32 -4.44 8.56
CA GLY A 188 5.64 -5.32 9.52
C GLY A 188 6.49 -5.74 10.73
N SER A 189 7.82 -5.55 10.69
CA SER A 189 8.69 -5.66 11.86
C SER A 189 8.35 -4.65 12.97
N SER A 190 7.80 -3.48 12.62
CA SER A 190 7.34 -2.46 13.57
C SER A 190 6.14 -2.90 14.41
N PHE A 191 5.28 -3.78 13.90
CA PHE A 191 4.12 -4.27 14.66
C PHE A 191 4.52 -5.11 15.87
N MET A 192 5.46 -6.02 15.70
CA MET A 192 5.93 -6.85 16.82
C MET A 192 6.57 -5.96 17.90
N ALA A 193 7.35 -4.95 17.48
CA ALA A 193 7.90 -3.95 18.39
C ALA A 193 6.78 -3.18 19.13
N ILE A 194 5.73 -2.77 18.43
CA ILE A 194 4.61 -2.04 19.02
C ILE A 194 3.83 -2.90 20.03
N CYS A 195 3.62 -4.18 19.75
CA CYS A 195 3.00 -5.12 20.69
C CYS A 195 3.86 -5.37 21.94
N ASP A 196 5.19 -5.28 21.82
CA ASP A 196 6.13 -5.56 22.91
C ASP A 196 6.47 -4.31 23.74
N GLU A 197 6.42 -3.11 23.15
CA GLU A 197 6.96 -1.86 23.75
C GLU A 197 5.88 -0.91 24.28
N HIS A 198 4.59 -1.15 24.03
CA HIS A 198 3.53 -0.20 24.38
C HIS A 198 2.40 -0.83 25.20
N ASP A 199 2.43 -0.63 26.53
CA ASP A 199 1.33 -1.02 27.44
C ASP A 199 -0.02 -0.39 27.03
N ASP A 200 0.01 0.82 26.47
CA ASP A 200 -1.18 1.51 25.97
C ASP A 200 -1.79 0.82 24.75
N PHE A 201 -0.97 0.17 23.93
CA PHE A 201 -1.46 -0.62 22.79
C PHE A 201 -2.23 -1.85 23.28
N VAL A 202 -1.70 -2.57 24.27
CA VAL A 202 -2.37 -3.75 24.86
C VAL A 202 -3.70 -3.37 25.50
N LYS A 203 -3.79 -2.20 26.15
CA LYS A 203 -5.07 -1.69 26.68
C LYS A 203 -6.07 -1.37 25.57
N LYS A 204 -5.59 -0.80 24.45
CA LYS A 204 -6.43 -0.41 23.32
C LYS A 204 -6.92 -1.60 22.50
N VAL A 205 -6.05 -2.57 22.26
CA VAL A 205 -6.35 -3.79 21.50
C VAL A 205 -5.98 -4.99 22.39
N PRO A 206 -6.89 -5.42 23.28
CA PRO A 206 -6.66 -6.57 24.15
C PRO A 206 -6.33 -7.83 23.33
N ALA A 207 -5.40 -8.64 23.82
CA ALA A 207 -4.88 -9.80 23.09
C ALA A 207 -5.95 -10.87 22.77
N ASP A 208 -7.03 -10.92 23.55
CA ASP A 208 -8.17 -11.82 23.38
C ASP A 208 -9.30 -11.22 22.52
N SER A 209 -9.18 -9.96 22.09
CA SER A 209 -10.17 -9.30 21.24
C SER A 209 -10.19 -9.86 19.81
N GLU A 210 -11.35 -9.77 19.15
CA GLU A 210 -11.48 -10.17 17.74
C GLU A 210 -10.57 -9.36 16.83
N THR A 211 -10.41 -8.06 17.11
CA THR A 211 -9.48 -7.20 16.40
C THR A 211 -8.04 -7.71 16.48
N TYR A 212 -7.56 -8.09 17.66
CA TYR A 212 -6.19 -8.61 17.81
C TYR A 212 -5.99 -9.91 17.01
N ILE A 213 -7.00 -10.78 17.01
CA ILE A 213 -6.98 -12.00 16.21
C ILE A 213 -6.93 -11.66 14.71
N GLU A 214 -7.73 -10.70 14.25
CA GLU A 214 -7.69 -10.20 12.86
C GLU A 214 -6.34 -9.57 12.50
N MET A 215 -5.66 -8.92 13.45
CA MET A 215 -4.29 -8.43 13.25
C MET A 215 -3.31 -9.58 13.06
N ILE A 216 -3.38 -10.65 13.88
CA ILE A 216 -2.56 -11.85 13.67
C ILE A 216 -2.82 -12.45 12.30
N GLN A 217 -4.09 -12.64 11.92
CA GLN A 217 -4.47 -13.19 10.62
C GLN A 217 -3.94 -12.33 9.47
N SER A 218 -4.03 -11.00 9.61
CA SER A 218 -3.48 -10.06 8.63
C SER A 218 -1.96 -10.21 8.57
N TYR A 219 -1.24 -10.27 9.69
CA TYR A 219 0.21 -10.50 9.69
C TYR A 219 0.58 -11.78 8.91
N CYS A 220 -0.14 -12.87 9.16
CA CYS A 220 0.04 -14.16 8.47
C CYS A 220 -0.22 -14.06 6.95
N LEU A 221 -1.14 -13.19 6.53
CA LEU A 221 -1.43 -12.91 5.12
C LEU A 221 -0.28 -12.16 4.43
N PHE A 222 0.50 -11.37 5.17
CA PHE A 222 1.55 -10.55 4.59
C PHE A 222 2.94 -11.18 4.75
N ASP A 223 3.30 -11.72 5.92
CA ASP A 223 4.59 -12.36 6.21
C ASP A 223 4.47 -13.87 6.43
N HIS A 224 5.15 -14.61 5.57
CA HIS A 224 5.11 -16.07 5.54
C HIS A 224 6.52 -16.67 5.60
N THR A 225 7.49 -15.87 6.05
CA THR A 225 8.84 -16.37 6.26
C THR A 225 8.88 -17.26 7.50
N PRO A 226 9.81 -18.24 7.59
CA PRO A 226 9.99 -19.02 8.82
C PRO A 226 10.15 -18.13 10.07
N MET A 227 10.84 -17.00 9.92
CA MET A 227 11.00 -16.00 10.99
C MET A 227 9.68 -15.30 11.34
N GLY A 228 8.87 -14.93 10.35
CA GLY A 228 7.54 -14.36 10.57
C GLY A 228 6.59 -15.32 11.28
N TRP A 229 6.61 -16.61 10.91
CA TRP A 229 5.83 -17.64 11.59
C TRP A 229 6.24 -17.82 13.04
N LYS A 230 7.54 -17.93 13.29
CA LYS A 230 8.08 -18.04 14.65
C LYS A 230 7.65 -16.85 15.52
N LYS A 231 7.75 -15.63 14.99
CA LYS A 231 7.32 -14.40 15.66
C LYS A 231 5.85 -14.44 16.10
N ILE A 232 4.96 -14.90 15.22
CA ILE A 232 3.53 -15.02 15.54
C ILE A 232 3.27 -16.15 16.55
N GLU A 233 3.96 -17.28 16.44
CA GLU A 233 3.85 -18.37 17.40
C GLU A 233 4.32 -17.95 18.80
N ASP A 234 5.43 -17.22 18.88
CA ASP A 234 5.95 -16.62 20.11
C ASP A 234 4.93 -15.62 20.71
N LEU A 235 4.31 -14.77 19.89
CA LEU A 235 3.29 -13.81 20.32
C LEU A 235 2.02 -14.50 20.85
N ILE A 236 1.56 -15.56 20.16
CA ILE A 236 0.40 -16.36 20.59
C ILE A 236 0.69 -17.06 21.91
N ALA A 237 1.90 -17.60 22.07
CA ALA A 237 2.32 -18.26 23.31
C ALA A 237 2.40 -17.26 24.47
N LYS A 238 3.03 -16.10 24.25
CA LYS A 238 3.17 -15.01 25.24
C LYS A 238 1.82 -14.51 25.75
N ASN A 239 0.83 -14.40 24.87
CA ASN A 239 -0.47 -13.82 25.19
C ASN A 239 -1.59 -14.88 25.39
N HIS A 240 -1.26 -16.16 25.37
CA HIS A 240 -2.23 -17.27 25.55
C HIS A 240 -3.44 -17.26 24.59
N ILE A 241 -3.25 -16.84 23.33
CA ILE A 241 -4.35 -16.63 22.36
C ILE A 241 -4.69 -17.93 21.62
N VAL A 242 -5.46 -18.81 22.29
CA VAL A 242 -5.77 -20.15 21.75
C VAL A 242 -6.51 -20.10 20.41
N LYS A 243 -7.46 -19.16 20.24
CA LYS A 243 -8.30 -19.04 19.03
C LYS A 243 -7.46 -18.77 17.78
N ALA A 244 -6.42 -17.94 17.88
CA ALA A 244 -5.53 -17.60 16.76
C ALA A 244 -4.66 -18.78 16.28
N ARG A 245 -4.38 -19.77 17.14
CA ARG A 245 -3.49 -20.89 16.79
C ARG A 245 -4.05 -21.76 15.65
N VAL A 246 -5.36 -21.94 15.59
CA VAL A 246 -6.01 -22.71 14.51
C VAL A 246 -5.87 -21.97 13.19
N ASP A 247 -6.12 -20.66 13.20
CA ASP A 247 -6.02 -19.82 12.00
C ASP A 247 -4.59 -19.79 11.45
N VAL A 248 -3.59 -19.62 12.31
CA VAL A 248 -2.17 -19.61 11.89
C VAL A 248 -1.78 -20.90 11.18
N LYS A 249 -2.21 -22.05 11.68
CA LYS A 249 -1.95 -23.34 11.01
C LYS A 249 -2.60 -23.42 9.63
N GLU A 250 -3.80 -22.88 9.48
CA GLU A 250 -4.48 -22.82 8.18
C GLU A 250 -3.74 -21.86 7.22
N TYR A 251 -3.27 -20.71 7.69
CA TYR A 251 -2.43 -19.81 6.89
C TYR A 251 -1.10 -20.45 6.48
N GLN A 252 -0.42 -21.16 7.39
CA GLN A 252 0.79 -21.93 7.08
C GLN A 252 0.52 -23.00 6.00
N ARG A 253 -0.60 -23.74 6.12
CA ARG A 253 -1.02 -24.74 5.13
C ARG A 253 -1.25 -24.10 3.76
N ARG A 254 -1.97 -22.97 3.70
CA ARG A 254 -2.21 -22.21 2.46
C ARG A 254 -0.92 -21.68 1.84
N ALA A 255 0.01 -21.20 2.66
CA ALA A 255 1.31 -20.73 2.20
C ALA A 255 2.13 -21.87 1.57
N ASN A 256 2.12 -23.05 2.20
CA ASN A 256 2.81 -24.24 1.68
C ASN A 256 2.19 -24.72 0.36
N LEU A 257 0.86 -24.77 0.26
CA LEU A 257 0.17 -25.10 -0.98
C LEU A 257 0.54 -24.14 -2.11
N PHE A 258 0.54 -22.84 -1.84
CA PHE A 258 0.95 -21.84 -2.81
C PHE A 258 2.41 -22.03 -3.25
N ASN A 259 3.34 -22.25 -2.31
CA ASN A 259 4.76 -22.44 -2.63
C ASN A 259 4.98 -23.68 -3.51
N SER A 260 4.26 -24.77 -3.23
CA SER A 260 4.30 -25.98 -4.04
C SER A 260 3.77 -25.72 -5.45
N TRP A 261 2.61 -25.08 -5.58
CA TRP A 261 2.03 -24.69 -6.87
C TRP A 261 2.96 -23.75 -7.66
N TYR A 262 3.54 -22.74 -6.99
CA TYR A 262 4.44 -21.78 -7.62
C TYR A 262 5.71 -22.44 -8.16
N LYS A 263 6.29 -23.40 -7.42
CA LYS A 263 7.45 -24.18 -7.89
C LYS A 263 7.11 -25.10 -9.07
N GLN A 264 5.90 -25.65 -9.11
CA GLN A 264 5.48 -26.61 -10.14
C GLN A 264 5.01 -25.95 -11.44
N HIS A 265 4.35 -24.79 -11.33
CA HIS A 265 3.65 -24.14 -12.45
C HIS A 265 3.98 -22.65 -12.53
N GLY A 266 4.03 -21.98 -11.37
CA GLY A 266 4.09 -20.53 -11.29
C GLY A 266 5.38 -19.89 -11.79
N GLU A 267 6.57 -20.50 -11.66
CA GLU A 267 7.81 -19.86 -12.11
C GLU A 267 7.88 -19.62 -13.62
N GLU A 268 7.50 -20.62 -14.42
CA GLU A 268 7.58 -20.52 -15.88
C GLU A 268 6.42 -19.72 -16.47
N GLU A 269 5.22 -19.89 -15.91
CA GLU A 269 4.05 -19.06 -16.23
C GLU A 269 4.30 -17.60 -15.85
N LEU A 270 4.93 -17.34 -14.70
CA LEU A 270 5.27 -15.98 -14.27
C LEU A 270 6.34 -15.37 -15.16
N LYS A 271 7.38 -16.10 -15.58
CA LYS A 271 8.37 -15.56 -16.53
C LYS A 271 7.70 -15.16 -17.85
N THR A 272 6.84 -16.01 -18.38
CA THR A 272 6.06 -15.75 -19.61
C THR A 272 5.17 -14.52 -19.44
N PHE A 273 4.41 -14.49 -18.33
CA PHE A 273 3.55 -13.38 -17.98
C PHE A 273 4.32 -12.06 -17.78
N LEU A 274 5.47 -12.09 -17.11
CA LEU A 274 6.31 -10.92 -16.89
C LEU A 274 6.95 -10.43 -18.19
N ALA A 275 7.29 -11.33 -19.11
CA ALA A 275 7.76 -10.96 -20.45
C ALA A 275 6.66 -10.25 -21.24
N ASP A 276 5.42 -10.73 -21.17
CA ASP A 276 4.27 -10.06 -21.79
C ASP A 276 3.92 -8.73 -21.11
N ALA A 277 3.92 -8.67 -19.78
CA ALA A 277 3.70 -7.44 -19.03
C ALA A 277 4.80 -6.39 -19.33
N THR A 278 6.04 -6.84 -19.50
CA THR A 278 7.19 -6.03 -19.92
C THR A 278 6.96 -5.48 -21.33
N ARG A 279 6.55 -6.32 -22.28
CA ARG A 279 6.22 -5.91 -23.66
C ARG A 279 5.08 -4.90 -23.70
N VAL A 280 4.01 -5.12 -22.92
CA VAL A 280 2.86 -4.19 -22.83
C VAL A 280 3.26 -2.88 -22.15
N ALA A 281 4.09 -2.92 -21.11
CA ALA A 281 4.64 -1.71 -20.48
C ALA A 281 5.53 -0.93 -21.47
N ASP A 282 6.31 -1.61 -22.30
CA ASP A 282 7.11 -0.97 -23.35
C ASP A 282 6.20 -0.35 -24.43
N ILE A 283 5.09 -1.00 -24.81
CA ILE A 283 4.06 -0.43 -25.71
C ILE A 283 3.39 0.79 -25.09
N ALA A 284 2.95 0.71 -23.83
CA ALA A 284 2.33 1.83 -23.12
C ALA A 284 3.29 3.02 -22.93
N ASN A 285 4.60 2.75 -22.81
CA ASN A 285 5.63 3.78 -22.81
C ASN A 285 5.91 4.32 -24.22
N ALA A 286 5.77 3.52 -25.27
CA ALA A 286 5.93 3.96 -26.66
C ALA A 286 4.76 4.83 -27.15
N ASP A 287 3.55 4.61 -26.62
CA ASP A 287 2.35 5.40 -26.96
C ASP A 287 2.33 6.80 -26.32
N LYS A 288 3.33 7.12 -25.50
CA LYS A 288 3.61 8.48 -25.04
C LYS A 288 4.49 9.22 -26.05
N ARG A 289 3.86 10.08 -26.86
CA ARG A 289 4.56 11.23 -27.46
C ARG A 289 5.34 12.00 -26.36
N PRO A 290 6.49 12.59 -26.71
CA PRO A 290 7.81 12.17 -26.27
C PRO A 290 8.07 12.35 -24.76
N PHE A 291 8.62 11.31 -24.15
CA PHE A 291 9.46 11.44 -22.97
C PHE A 291 10.79 12.11 -23.34
N GLU A 292 10.78 13.42 -23.49
CA GLU A 292 12.03 14.15 -23.29
C GLU A 292 12.37 14.03 -21.80
N VAL A 293 13.28 13.10 -21.51
CA VAL A 293 14.16 13.25 -20.36
C VAL A 293 14.71 14.67 -20.47
N VAL A 294 14.22 15.58 -19.62
CA VAL A 294 14.90 16.85 -19.39
C VAL A 294 16.26 16.48 -18.82
N ARG A 295 17.22 16.23 -19.72
CA ARG A 295 18.63 16.27 -19.40
C ARG A 295 18.83 17.70 -18.97
N LYS A 296 19.06 17.92 -17.67
CA LYS A 296 19.62 19.19 -17.20
C LYS A 296 20.73 19.56 -18.19
N PRO A 297 20.77 20.80 -18.70
CA PRO A 297 21.87 21.23 -19.55
C PRO A 297 23.16 20.80 -18.89
N LYS A 298 24.01 20.03 -19.59
CA LYS A 298 25.37 19.80 -19.13
C LYS A 298 25.96 21.19 -18.90
N GLN A 299 26.32 21.52 -17.66
CA GLN A 299 27.17 22.67 -17.43
C GLN A 299 28.37 22.53 -18.37
N PRO A 300 28.72 23.56 -19.16
CA PRO A 300 29.87 23.48 -20.02
C PRO A 300 31.08 23.16 -19.14
N GLN A 301 31.76 22.05 -19.46
CA GLN A 301 33.06 21.76 -18.87
C GLN A 301 33.98 22.94 -19.20
N PRO A 302 34.71 23.50 -18.21
CA PRO A 302 35.71 24.51 -18.51
C PRO A 302 36.74 23.91 -19.46
N GLN A 303 36.91 24.51 -20.63
CA GLN A 303 37.98 24.16 -21.55
C GLN A 303 39.33 24.41 -20.85
N PRO A 304 40.31 23.50 -20.98
CA PRO A 304 41.66 23.75 -20.49
C PRO A 304 42.26 24.92 -21.29
N SER A 305 42.73 25.94 -20.58
CA SER A 305 43.45 27.06 -21.16
C SER A 305 44.70 26.55 -21.87
N SER A 306 44.79 26.78 -23.18
CA SER A 306 46.03 26.64 -23.94
C SER A 306 47.07 27.61 -23.38
N ARG A 307 48.08 27.07 -22.70
CA ARG A 307 49.29 27.80 -22.32
C ARG A 307 50.15 27.92 -23.58
N ASN A 308 50.40 29.16 -24.00
CA ASN A 308 51.42 29.51 -24.98
C ASN A 308 52.81 29.10 -24.47
N SER A 309 53.52 28.34 -25.30
CA SER A 309 54.98 28.34 -25.42
C SER A 309 55.22 28.25 -26.93
N GLY A 310 55.71 29.25 -27.66
CA GLY A 310 56.78 30.15 -27.26
C GLY A 310 58.13 29.50 -27.48
N GLU A 311 58.33 28.90 -28.67
CA GLU A 311 59.58 28.82 -29.45
C GLU A 311 59.25 28.29 -30.86
#